data_AF-A0A7C7VDY8-F1
#
_entry.id   AF-A0A7C7VDY8-F1
#
_cell.length_a   1.000
_cell.length_b   1.000
_cell.length_c   1.000
_cell.angle_alpha   90.00
_cell.angle_beta   90.00
_cell.angle_gamma   90.00
#
_symmetry.space_group_name_H-M   'P 1'
#
loop_
_entity.id
_entity.type
_entity.pdbx_description
1 polymer ?
#
loop_
_entity_poly.entity_id
_entity_poly.type
_entity_poly.pdbx_seq_one_letter_code
_entity_poly.pdbx_strand_id
1 'polypeptide(L)'
;MLTATSNFSGSISSEHDKVPKKKPRLALKDYTDDFFGSGKKLTPEKREELILKYTPLIKYVAGRLAMRLPPHISPDDLVSSGVIGLMDAIEKFDPAKKIRFKTYAEFRIRGAILDELRSLDWVPRSVRKKSAELEK
;
A
#
# COMPACT_ATOMS: atom_id res chain seq x y z
N MET A 1 -26.04 42.99 45.53
CA MET A 1 -26.73 42.43 44.34
C MET A 1 -25.75 41.58 43.55
N LEU A 2 -26.06 40.27 43.49
CA LEU A 2 -25.76 39.25 42.48
C LEU A 2 -24.33 38.99 41.98
N THR A 3 -23.95 37.73 42.18
CA THR A 3 -22.82 36.94 41.68
C THR A 3 -22.94 36.60 40.18
N ALA A 4 -21.81 36.57 39.45
CA ALA A 4 -21.59 35.65 38.32
C ALA A 4 -20.15 35.75 37.77
N THR A 5 -19.22 34.91 38.25
CA THR A 5 -18.04 34.52 37.47
C THR A 5 -18.40 33.23 36.74
N SER A 6 -18.85 33.33 35.49
CA SER A 6 -19.13 32.17 34.66
C SER A 6 -17.82 31.65 34.04
N ASN A 7 -17.46 30.43 34.42
CA ASN A 7 -16.36 29.68 33.83
C ASN A 7 -16.67 29.39 32.35
N PHE A 8 -15.78 29.87 31.48
CA PHE A 8 -15.77 29.54 30.06
C PHE A 8 -15.31 28.08 29.87
N SER A 9 -16.28 27.18 29.79
CA SER A 9 -16.12 25.82 29.27
C SER A 9 -15.94 25.88 27.75
N GLY A 10 -14.69 25.93 27.28
CA GLY A 10 -14.33 25.78 25.87
C GLY A 10 -13.58 24.48 25.65
N SER A 11 -14.30 23.47 25.14
CA SER A 11 -13.83 22.15 24.72
C SER A 11 -12.51 22.17 23.94
N ILE A 12 -11.51 21.44 24.44
CA ILE A 12 -10.33 21.03 23.68
C ILE A 12 -10.80 20.02 22.64
N SER A 13 -11.25 20.52 21.48
CA SER A 13 -11.46 19.69 20.30
C SER A 13 -10.08 19.34 19.75
N SER A 14 -9.76 18.05 19.80
CA SER A 14 -8.54 17.48 19.27
C SER A 14 -8.43 17.74 17.77
N GLU A 15 -7.56 18.67 17.40
CA GLU A 15 -6.99 18.76 16.05
C GLU A 15 -6.05 17.58 15.82
N HIS A 16 -6.62 16.39 15.67
CA HIS A 16 -5.91 15.27 15.07
C HIS A 16 -5.71 15.59 13.58
N ASP A 17 -4.51 16.10 13.28
CA ASP A 17 -3.80 16.08 12.01
C ASP A 17 -4.65 15.67 10.80
N LYS A 18 -5.13 16.67 10.05
CA LYS A 18 -5.66 16.45 8.70
C LYS A 18 -4.50 16.04 7.79
N VAL A 19 -4.21 14.74 7.76
CA VAL A 19 -3.27 14.13 6.79
C VAL A 19 -3.72 14.55 5.38
N PRO A 20 -2.85 15.18 4.57
CA PRO A 20 -3.22 15.72 3.28
C PRO A 20 -3.77 14.61 2.37
N LYS A 21 -5.01 14.79 1.87
CA LYS A 21 -5.68 13.83 0.99
C LYS A 21 -4.97 13.79 -0.38
N LYS A 22 -3.96 12.93 -0.52
CA LYS A 22 -3.30 12.62 -1.80
C LYS A 22 -4.36 12.10 -2.79
N LYS A 23 -4.32 12.57 -4.05
CA LYS A 23 -5.19 12.09 -5.16
C LYS A 23 -5.28 10.56 -5.14
N PRO A 24 -6.47 9.95 -5.35
CA PRO A 24 -6.62 8.50 -5.26
C PRO A 24 -5.79 7.84 -6.37
N ARG A 25 -4.70 7.17 -5.98
CA ARG A 25 -3.77 6.51 -6.93
C ARG A 25 -4.44 5.40 -7.74
N LEU A 26 -5.49 4.78 -7.19
CA LEU A 26 -6.45 3.89 -7.85
C LEU A 26 -7.66 3.79 -6.92
N ALA A 27 -8.89 3.94 -7.42
CA ALA A 27 -10.12 3.80 -6.64
C ALA A 27 -10.45 2.32 -6.34
N LEU A 28 -9.45 1.50 -6.02
CA LEU A 28 -9.67 0.14 -5.54
C LEU A 28 -10.33 0.21 -4.15
N LYS A 29 -11.43 -0.51 -3.97
CA LYS A 29 -12.06 -0.68 -2.66
C LYS A 29 -11.05 -1.30 -1.70
N ASP A 30 -11.08 -0.85 -0.45
CA ASP A 30 -10.30 -1.47 0.60
C ASP A 30 -11.10 -2.65 1.16
N TYR A 31 -10.45 -3.80 1.31
CA TYR A 31 -11.06 -5.02 1.82
C TYR A 31 -10.49 -5.40 3.20
N THR A 32 -9.79 -4.48 3.87
CA THR A 32 -9.16 -4.75 5.18
C THR A 32 -10.17 -5.30 6.19
N ASP A 33 -11.31 -4.63 6.35
CA ASP A 33 -12.29 -4.98 7.38
C ASP A 33 -13.00 -6.32 7.06
N ASP A 34 -13.32 -6.54 5.78
CA ASP A 34 -14.00 -7.75 5.29
C ASP A 34 -13.21 -9.04 5.57
N PHE A 35 -11.87 -8.98 5.44
CA PHE A 35 -10.99 -10.15 5.53
C PHE A 35 -10.28 -10.29 6.87
N PHE A 36 -9.93 -9.18 7.52
CA PHE A 36 -9.12 -9.18 8.75
C PHE A 36 -9.87 -8.75 10.01
N GLY A 37 -11.13 -8.31 9.91
CA GLY A 37 -11.91 -7.82 11.05
C GLY A 37 -12.22 -8.86 12.14
N SER A 38 -12.11 -10.15 11.84
CA SER A 38 -12.44 -11.23 12.79
C SER A 38 -11.26 -11.72 13.65
N GLY A 39 -10.04 -11.21 13.43
CA GLY A 39 -8.83 -11.64 14.16
C GLY A 39 -8.40 -13.10 13.91
N LYS A 40 -9.12 -13.84 13.06
CA LYS A 40 -8.80 -15.22 12.67
C LYS A 40 -7.89 -15.22 11.43
N LYS A 41 -7.04 -16.25 11.33
CA LYS A 41 -6.27 -16.51 10.09
C LYS A 41 -7.23 -16.76 8.93
N LEU A 42 -6.91 -16.23 7.76
CA LEU A 42 -7.69 -16.46 6.54
C LEU A 42 -7.61 -17.92 6.12
N THR A 43 -8.76 -18.51 5.77
CA THR A 43 -8.86 -19.82 5.12
C THR A 43 -8.30 -19.75 3.69
N PRO A 44 -7.89 -20.89 3.09
CA PRO A 44 -7.38 -20.92 1.71
C PRO A 44 -8.31 -20.24 0.70
N GLU A 45 -9.63 -20.45 0.83
CA GLU A 45 -10.63 -19.91 -0.09
C GLU A 45 -10.71 -18.39 0.02
N LYS A 46 -10.66 -17.86 1.25
CA LYS A 46 -10.63 -16.40 1.48
C LYS A 46 -9.33 -15.76 0.99
N ARG A 47 -8.20 -16.49 1.04
CA ARG A 47 -6.94 -16.00 0.50
C ARG A 47 -7.03 -15.87 -1.01
N GLU A 48 -7.56 -16.88 -1.70
CA GLU A 48 -7.76 -16.85 -3.14
C GLU A 48 -8.70 -15.71 -3.57
N GLU A 49 -9.83 -15.56 -2.87
CA GLU A 49 -10.75 -14.44 -3.11
C GLU A 49 -10.06 -13.08 -2.94
N LEU A 50 -9.24 -12.93 -1.90
CA LEU A 50 -8.48 -11.71 -1.66
C LEU A 50 -7.47 -11.44 -2.77
N ILE A 51 -6.75 -12.47 -3.23
CA ILE A 51 -5.80 -12.36 -4.35
C ILE A 51 -6.52 -11.87 -5.61
N LEU A 52 -7.65 -12.48 -5.96
CA LEU A 52 -8.44 -12.10 -7.13
C LEU A 52 -8.89 -10.63 -7.05
N LYS A 53 -9.38 -10.17 -5.89
CA LYS A 53 -9.80 -8.78 -5.65
C LYS A 53 -8.66 -7.77 -5.81
N TYR A 54 -7.43 -8.15 -5.48
CA TYR A 54 -6.25 -7.28 -5.58
C TYR A 54 -5.49 -7.41 -6.90
N THR A 55 -5.87 -8.32 -7.80
CA THR A 55 -5.31 -8.45 -9.17
C THR A 55 -5.24 -7.11 -9.93
N PRO A 56 -6.28 -6.25 -9.92
CA PRO A 56 -6.21 -4.95 -10.61
C PRO A 56 -5.15 -4.01 -10.02
N LEU A 57 -4.88 -4.10 -8.72
CA LEU A 57 -3.82 -3.33 -8.07
C LEU A 57 -2.45 -3.76 -8.57
N ILE A 58 -2.22 -5.07 -8.66
CA ILE A 58 -0.96 -5.63 -9.15
C ILE A 58 -0.70 -5.15 -10.57
N LYS A 59 -1.70 -5.29 -11.47
CA LYS A 59 -1.60 -4.83 -12.85
C LYS A 59 -1.31 -3.33 -12.95
N TYR A 60 -1.94 -2.51 -12.10
CA TYR A 60 -1.67 -1.08 -12.04
C TYR A 60 -0.23 -0.77 -11.60
N VAL A 61 0.27 -1.42 -10.55
CA VAL A 61 1.63 -1.21 -10.05
C VAL A 61 2.67 -1.69 -11.06
N ALA A 62 2.50 -2.89 -11.60
CA ALA A 62 3.35 -3.47 -12.64
C ALA A 62 3.39 -2.60 -13.89
N GLY A 63 2.23 -2.18 -14.41
CA GLY A 63 2.14 -1.32 -15.59
C GLY A 63 2.85 0.03 -15.39
N ARG A 64 2.71 0.66 -14.22
CA ARG A 64 3.43 1.91 -13.93
C ARG A 64 4.95 1.73 -13.83
N LEU A 65 5.41 0.57 -13.39
CA LEU A 65 6.84 0.26 -13.38
C LEU A 65 7.34 -0.03 -14.79
N ALA A 66 6.61 -0.84 -15.56
CA ALA A 66 6.90 -1.20 -16.95
C ALA A 66 7.12 0.03 -17.86
N MET A 67 6.38 1.11 -17.66
CA MET A 67 6.57 2.38 -18.40
C MET A 67 7.98 2.98 -18.28
N ARG A 68 8.78 2.56 -17.30
CA ARG A 68 10.14 3.06 -17.04
C ARG A 68 11.22 2.03 -17.35
N LEU A 69 10.83 0.88 -17.90
CA LEU A 69 11.69 -0.26 -18.22
C LEU A 69 11.83 -0.38 -19.74
N PRO A 70 12.87 -1.04 -20.26
CA PRO A 70 13.02 -1.27 -21.69
C PRO A 70 12.16 -2.46 -22.12
N PRO A 71 12.02 -2.66 -23.44
CA PRO A 71 11.07 -3.63 -23.98
C PRO A 71 11.44 -5.09 -23.75
N HIS A 72 12.65 -5.40 -23.28
CA HIS A 72 13.06 -6.79 -23.00
C HIS A 72 12.49 -7.33 -21.69
N ILE A 73 11.93 -6.47 -20.83
CA ILE A 73 11.29 -6.89 -19.57
C ILE A 73 9.80 -7.11 -19.83
N SER A 74 9.33 -8.33 -19.60
CA SER A 74 7.93 -8.68 -19.80
C SER A 74 7.06 -8.07 -18.69
N PRO A 75 5.94 -7.40 -19.01
CA PRO A 75 4.98 -6.94 -18.01
C PRO A 75 4.36 -8.11 -17.23
N ASP A 76 4.27 -9.30 -17.83
CA ASP A 76 3.69 -10.48 -17.19
C ASP A 76 4.60 -11.03 -16.07
N ASP A 77 5.91 -10.89 -16.21
CA ASP A 77 6.88 -11.25 -15.15
C ASP A 77 6.75 -10.29 -13.95
N LEU A 78 6.51 -9.01 -14.22
CA LEU A 78 6.23 -8.01 -13.17
C LEU A 78 4.89 -8.30 -12.46
N VAL A 79 3.88 -8.75 -13.20
CA VAL A 79 2.62 -9.16 -12.57
C VAL A 79 2.83 -10.39 -11.70
N SER A 80 3.57 -11.39 -12.19
CA SER A 80 3.85 -12.63 -11.46
C SER A 80 4.62 -12.38 -10.16
N SER A 81 5.70 -11.60 -10.20
CA SER A 81 6.43 -11.16 -9.00
C SER A 81 5.55 -10.33 -8.06
N GLY A 82 4.67 -9.49 -8.61
CA GLY A 82 3.68 -8.76 -7.83
C GLY A 82 2.66 -9.65 -7.09
N VAL A 83 2.23 -10.76 -7.70
CA VAL A 83 1.36 -11.77 -7.04
C VAL A 83 2.09 -12.40 -5.86
N ILE A 84 3.35 -12.80 -6.03
CA ILE A 84 4.18 -13.34 -4.93
C ILE A 84 4.26 -12.34 -3.79
N GLY A 85 4.52 -11.06 -4.09
CA GLY A 85 4.56 -9.98 -3.09
C GLY A 85 3.23 -9.77 -2.36
N LEU A 86 2.09 -9.96 -3.04
CA LEU A 86 0.78 -9.90 -2.41
C LEU A 86 0.54 -11.09 -1.47
N MET A 87 0.89 -12.32 -1.89
CA MET A 87 0.77 -13.50 -1.03
C MET A 87 1.54 -13.31 0.28
N ASP A 88 2.78 -12.83 0.15
CA ASP A 88 3.64 -12.47 1.27
C ASP A 88 3.03 -11.38 2.17
N ALA A 89 2.33 -10.42 1.58
CA ALA A 89 1.62 -9.38 2.31
C ALA A 89 0.44 -9.97 3.10
N ILE A 90 -0.33 -10.88 2.51
CA ILE A 90 -1.47 -11.53 3.17
C ILE A 90 -1.01 -12.31 4.40
N GLU A 91 0.12 -13.01 4.31
CA GLU A 91 0.64 -13.82 5.42
C GLU A 91 1.21 -12.99 6.57
N LYS A 92 1.89 -11.88 6.25
CA LYS A 92 2.60 -11.05 7.23
C LYS A 92 1.80 -9.84 7.70
N PHE A 93 0.59 -9.64 7.19
CA PHE A 93 -0.23 -8.50 7.58
C PHE A 93 -0.71 -8.63 9.02
N ASP A 94 -0.56 -7.54 9.76
CA ASP A 94 -0.98 -7.44 11.14
C ASP A 94 -2.03 -6.31 11.28
N PRO A 95 -3.31 -6.65 11.55
CA PRO A 95 -4.36 -5.65 11.71
C PRO A 95 -4.15 -4.77 12.95
N ALA A 96 -3.35 -5.20 13.94
CA ALA A 96 -3.08 -4.41 15.15
C ALA A 96 -2.32 -3.10 14.85
N LYS A 97 -1.61 -3.04 13.72
CA LYS A 97 -0.83 -1.86 13.31
C LYS A 97 -1.69 -0.68 12.82
N LYS A 98 -3.02 -0.82 12.76
CA LYS A 98 -3.97 0.22 12.29
C LYS A 98 -3.64 0.79 10.90
N ILE A 99 -2.95 0.00 10.07
CA ILE A 99 -2.66 0.33 8.68
C ILE A 99 -3.63 -0.44 7.79
N ARG A 100 -4.19 0.25 6.81
CA ARG A 100 -5.03 -0.39 5.79
C ARG A 100 -4.23 -1.41 4.98
N PHE A 101 -4.77 -2.61 4.82
CA PHE A 101 -4.15 -3.70 4.06
C PHE A 101 -3.80 -3.25 2.64
N LYS A 102 -4.67 -2.47 1.97
CA LYS A 102 -4.38 -1.91 0.64
C LYS A 102 -3.05 -1.14 0.59
N THR A 103 -2.80 -0.29 1.58
CA THR A 103 -1.56 0.50 1.65
C THR A 103 -0.34 -0.41 1.84
N TYR A 104 -0.48 -1.40 2.71
CA TYR A 104 0.58 -2.37 3.00
C TYR A 104 0.88 -3.26 1.77
N ALA A 105 -0.16 -3.78 1.13
CA ALA A 105 -0.07 -4.59 -0.08
C ALA A 105 0.60 -3.82 -1.23
N GLU A 106 0.23 -2.54 -1.47
CA GLU A 106 0.87 -1.72 -2.51
C GLU A 106 2.40 -1.61 -2.29
N PHE A 107 2.83 -1.44 -1.03
CA PHE A 107 4.25 -1.40 -0.68
C PHE A 107 4.95 -2.74 -0.92
N ARG A 108 4.34 -3.86 -0.50
CA ARG A 108 4.89 -5.21 -0.65
C ARG A 108 4.96 -5.67 -2.11
N ILE A 109 3.89 -5.45 -2.89
CA ILE A 109 3.85 -5.73 -4.33
C ILE A 109 4.97 -4.96 -5.04
N ARG A 110 5.09 -3.67 -4.77
CA ARG A 110 6.15 -2.85 -5.37
C ARG A 110 7.54 -3.34 -4.97
N GLY A 111 7.73 -3.73 -3.71
CA GLY A 111 8.98 -4.31 -3.22
C GLY A 111 9.37 -5.57 -3.98
N ALA A 112 8.44 -6.53 -4.09
CA ALA A 112 8.68 -7.79 -4.81
C ALA A 112 9.05 -7.58 -6.28
N ILE A 113 8.36 -6.67 -6.98
CA ILE A 113 8.70 -6.33 -8.37
C ILE A 113 10.09 -5.69 -8.46
N LEU A 114 10.44 -4.80 -7.54
CA LEU A 114 11.76 -4.17 -7.52
C LEU A 114 12.87 -5.16 -7.18
N ASP A 115 12.59 -6.17 -6.36
CA ASP A 115 13.52 -7.23 -6.01
C ASP A 115 13.77 -8.15 -7.20
N GLU A 116 12.73 -8.50 -7.97
CA GLU A 116 12.85 -9.23 -9.24
C GLU A 116 13.66 -8.42 -10.28
N LEU A 117 13.41 -7.12 -10.39
CA LEU A 117 14.19 -6.28 -11.28
C LEU A 117 15.67 -6.17 -10.86
N ARG A 118 15.98 -6.31 -9.57
CA ARG A 118 17.37 -6.33 -9.09
C ARG A 118 18.07 -7.64 -9.43
N SER A 119 17.38 -8.78 -9.38
CA SER A 119 17.98 -10.08 -9.74
C SER A 119 18.33 -10.14 -11.23
N LEU A 120 17.58 -9.42 -12.07
CA LEU A 120 17.82 -9.27 -13.51
C LEU A 120 18.91 -8.23 -13.85
N ASP A 121 19.68 -7.74 -12.86
CA ASP A 121 20.72 -6.71 -13.00
C ASP A 121 20.25 -5.39 -13.66
N TRP A 122 18.94 -5.14 -13.67
CA TRP A 122 18.35 -4.09 -14.50
C TRP A 122 18.76 -2.66 -14.10
N VAL A 123 19.20 -2.38 -12.87
CA VAL A 123 19.32 -0.99 -12.36
C VAL A 123 20.37 -0.15 -13.13
N PRO A 124 19.97 0.78 -14.03
CA PRO A 124 20.92 1.67 -14.67
C PRO A 124 21.33 2.75 -13.66
N ARG A 125 22.60 3.18 -13.69
CA ARG A 125 23.17 4.18 -12.75
C ARG A 125 22.32 5.47 -12.65
N SER A 126 21.61 5.84 -13.71
CA SER A 126 20.73 7.02 -13.78
C SER A 126 19.47 6.93 -12.92
N VAL A 127 18.92 5.72 -12.71
CA VAL A 127 17.74 5.51 -11.87
C VAL A 127 18.10 5.59 -10.38
N ARG A 128 19.34 5.21 -10.00
CA ARG A 128 19.84 5.39 -8.62
C ARG A 128 19.92 6.86 -8.20
N LYS A 129 20.27 7.78 -9.12
CA LYS A 129 20.41 9.22 -8.81
C LYS A 129 19.09 9.90 -8.45
N LYS A 130 17.96 9.57 -9.11
CA LYS A 130 16.66 10.20 -8.84
C LYS A 130 16.06 9.85 -7.48
N SER A 131 16.43 8.70 -6.88
CA SER A 131 16.05 8.35 -5.51
C SER A 131 16.87 9.09 -4.45
N ALA A 132 18.11 9.50 -4.77
CA ALA A 132 18.99 10.22 -3.86
C ALA A 132 18.71 11.74 -3.83
N GLU A 133 18.17 12.32 -4.91
CA GLU A 133 17.82 13.75 -4.97
C GLU A 133 16.54 14.13 -4.22
N LEU A 134 15.75 13.17 -3.74
CA LEU A 134 14.52 13.43 -2.97
C LEU A 134 14.73 13.52 -1.45
N GLU A 135 15.97 13.37 -0.97
CA GLU A 135 16.34 13.50 0.45
C GLU A 135 17.17 14.75 0.78
N LYS A 136 17.16 15.78 -0.08
CA LYS A 136 17.87 17.04 0.18
C LYS A 136 16.93 18.23 0.34
#